data_AF-A0A061R2Z1-F1
#
_entry.id   AF-A0A061R2Z1-F1
#
_cell.length_a   1.000
_cell.length_b   1.000
_cell.length_c   1.000
_cell.angle_alpha   90.00
_cell.angle_beta   90.00
_cell.angle_gamma   90.00
#
_symmetry.space_group_name_H-M   'P 1'
#
loop_
_entity.id
_entity.type
_entity.pdbx_description
1 polymer ?
#
loop_
_entity_poly.entity_id
_entity_poly.type
_entity_poly.pdbx_seq_one_letter_code
_entity_poly.pdbx_strand_id
1 'polypeptide(L)'
;GNHGLSSEALLRLMLAMQFNAFYSGLYPTLALINHSCRPNCIKLAPRGGKGSGGGGRSSSEVWATRDIARGEEITISYLHPSEQSAACRQRQFLEQHLQPLGPSPHPPELEELLPGADPGELRLLEDRLDGLTATGPDEPGCDVRLGALRAALDEAQRICGPRHLVLARVHRMLKEAALSALSCGAAPAGDLALDLAGWCHELLATQELLHGACHPDVGETCTELSDALDFLLSASPKALFARFPQWSSFSKASKAQFFLKKKGASIEALYAAVAHKK
;
A
#
# COMPACT_ATOMS: atom_id res chain seq x y z
N GLY A 1 46.31 -4.56 20.76
CA GLY A 1 45.37 -5.10 21.76
C GLY A 1 44.00 -5.07 21.17
N ASN A 2 43.28 -6.19 21.21
CA ASN A 2 41.92 -6.26 20.70
C ASN A 2 41.01 -5.54 21.72
N HIS A 3 40.82 -4.23 21.55
CA HIS A 3 39.88 -3.46 22.35
C HIS A 3 38.46 -3.80 21.87
N GLY A 4 38.01 -5.01 22.20
CA GLY A 4 36.63 -5.41 21.95
C GLY A 4 35.67 -4.41 22.59
N LEU A 5 34.55 -4.15 21.91
CA LEU A 5 33.46 -3.36 22.48
C LEU A 5 33.02 -3.99 23.80
N SER A 6 32.82 -3.19 24.84
CA SER A 6 32.22 -3.67 26.08
C SER A 6 30.81 -4.19 25.82
N SER A 7 30.30 -5.09 26.66
CA SER A 7 28.93 -5.59 26.57
C SER A 7 27.89 -4.45 26.60
N GLU A 8 28.17 -3.40 27.37
CA GLU A 8 27.33 -2.19 27.43
C GLU A 8 27.32 -1.42 26.11
N ALA A 9 28.49 -1.25 25.48
CA ALA A 9 28.59 -0.59 24.18
C ALA A 9 27.87 -1.39 23.08
N LEU A 10 27.98 -2.72 23.12
CA LEU A 10 27.25 -3.59 22.21
C LEU A 10 25.73 -3.49 22.40
N LEU A 11 25.26 -3.53 23.65
CA LEU A 11 23.82 -3.39 23.95
C LEU A 11 23.28 -2.04 23.47
N ARG A 12 24.00 -0.94 23.73
CA ARG A 12 23.62 0.39 23.24
C ARG A 12 23.54 0.44 21.72
N LEU A 13 24.50 -0.16 21.01
CA LEU A 13 24.49 -0.22 19.56
C LEU A 13 23.31 -1.04 19.04
N MET A 14 23.03 -2.20 19.64
CA MET A 14 21.89 -3.04 19.26
C MET A 14 20.55 -2.31 19.45
N LEU A 15 20.36 -1.63 20.58
CA LEU A 15 19.16 -0.83 20.82
C LEU A 15 19.07 0.34 19.85
N ALA A 16 20.18 1.06 19.60
CA ALA A 16 20.19 2.15 18.62
C ALA A 16 19.79 1.65 17.23
N MET A 17 20.27 0.49 16.80
CA MET A 17 19.83 -0.12 15.53
C MET A 17 18.35 -0.52 15.57
N GLN A 18 17.89 -1.17 16.63
CA GLN A 18 16.49 -1.61 16.76
C GLN A 18 15.50 -0.45 16.60
N PHE A 19 15.81 0.73 17.15
CA PHE A 19 14.91 1.88 17.13
C PHE A 19 15.11 2.84 15.94
N ASN A 20 16.23 2.76 15.22
CA ASN A 20 16.58 3.75 14.18
C ASN A 20 16.88 3.14 12.80
N ALA A 21 16.95 1.82 12.70
CA ALA A 21 17.18 1.15 11.42
C ALA A 21 15.89 1.08 10.60
N PHE A 22 16.05 1.19 9.29
CA PHE A 22 15.02 0.87 8.32
C PHE A 22 15.35 -0.50 7.72
N TYR A 23 14.34 -1.19 7.20
CA TYR A 23 14.56 -2.45 6.48
C TYR A 23 15.61 -2.32 5.36
N SER A 24 15.72 -1.14 4.72
CA SER A 24 16.70 -0.89 3.66
C SER A 24 18.09 -0.43 4.14
N GLY A 25 18.30 -0.21 5.44
CA GLY A 25 19.59 0.22 6.00
C GLY A 25 19.49 1.28 7.10
N LEU A 26 20.66 1.79 7.51
CA LEU A 26 20.80 2.84 8.52
C LEU A 26 20.92 4.22 7.86
N TYR A 27 20.03 5.14 8.24
CA TYR A 27 20.03 6.51 7.72
C TYR A 27 19.87 7.51 8.87
N PRO A 28 20.97 7.97 9.49
CA PRO A 28 20.91 8.79 10.70
C PRO A 28 20.04 10.05 10.56
N THR A 29 20.07 10.70 9.39
CA THR A 29 19.23 11.89 9.14
C THR A 29 17.74 11.53 9.04
N LEU A 30 17.39 10.38 8.44
CA LEU A 30 16.00 9.97 8.30
C LEU A 30 15.44 9.40 9.62
N ALA A 31 16.29 8.86 10.48
CA ALA A 31 15.92 8.38 11.80
C ALA A 31 15.44 9.50 12.76
N LEU A 32 15.68 10.78 12.40
CA LEU A 32 15.15 11.92 13.14
C LEU A 32 13.67 12.22 12.84
N ILE A 33 13.11 11.64 11.78
CA ILE A 33 11.74 11.93 11.33
C ILE A 33 10.77 11.10 12.13
N ASN A 34 9.83 11.74 12.82
CA ASN A 34 8.86 11.09 13.69
C ASN A 34 7.77 10.33 12.92
N HIS A 35 7.10 9.44 13.67
CA HIS A 35 5.94 8.70 13.19
C HIS A 35 4.68 9.57 13.14
N SER A 36 3.86 9.38 12.11
CA SER A 36 2.43 9.64 12.14
C SER A 36 1.69 8.52 11.43
N CYS A 37 0.52 8.12 11.94
CA CYS A 37 -0.37 7.21 11.21
C CYS A 37 -1.02 7.85 9.99
N ARG A 38 -1.02 9.20 9.91
CA ARG A 38 -1.41 9.97 8.73
C ARG A 38 -0.24 10.88 8.33
N PRO A 39 0.84 10.31 7.77
CA PRO A 39 2.07 11.05 7.53
C PRO A 39 1.90 12.05 6.39
N ASN A 40 2.74 13.08 6.38
CA ASN A 40 2.82 14.07 5.29
C ASN A 40 3.97 13.80 4.31
N CYS A 41 4.78 12.79 4.61
CA CYS A 41 5.83 12.30 3.73
C CYS A 41 5.82 10.78 3.60
N ILE A 42 6.43 10.30 2.53
CA ILE A 42 6.77 8.89 2.31
C ILE A 42 8.28 8.72 2.22
N LYS A 43 8.78 7.62 2.76
CA LYS A 43 10.20 7.25 2.68
C LYS A 43 10.38 6.23 1.55
N LEU A 44 11.27 6.54 0.63
CA LEU A 44 11.60 5.68 -0.51
C LEU A 44 12.86 4.87 -0.20
N ALA A 45 12.83 3.58 -0.52
CA ALA A 45 14.03 2.76 -0.51
C ALA A 45 15.04 3.29 -1.55
N PRO A 46 16.36 3.13 -1.30
CA PRO A 46 17.37 3.54 -2.26
C PRO A 46 17.15 2.90 -3.64
N ARG A 47 17.32 3.69 -4.71
CA ARG A 47 17.32 3.18 -6.08
C ARG A 47 18.66 2.48 -6.37
N GLY A 48 18.60 1.18 -6.71
CA GLY A 48 19.74 0.30 -7.05
C GLY A 48 20.13 -0.70 -5.93
N GLY A 49 20.03 -2.02 -6.08
CA GLY A 49 19.53 -2.82 -7.21
C GLY A 49 19.51 -4.34 -6.93
N LYS A 50 18.90 -5.08 -7.87
CA LYS A 50 19.36 -6.41 -8.30
C LYS A 50 19.64 -6.28 -9.81
N GLY A 51 20.91 -6.12 -10.22
CA GLY A 51 21.31 -6.31 -11.63
C GLY A 51 22.22 -5.25 -12.28
N SER A 52 22.35 -4.02 -11.79
CA SER A 52 23.24 -3.03 -12.41
C SER A 52 24.57 -2.95 -11.65
N GLY A 53 25.62 -3.58 -12.20
CA GLY A 53 27.00 -3.57 -11.68
C GLY A 53 27.72 -2.22 -11.72
N GLY A 54 27.04 -1.12 -11.38
CA GLY A 54 27.63 0.20 -11.24
C GLY A 54 27.57 0.65 -9.78
N GLY A 55 28.72 0.87 -9.15
CA GLY A 55 28.88 1.33 -7.76
C GLY A 55 28.42 2.77 -7.50
N GLY A 56 27.20 3.11 -7.89
CA GLY A 56 26.56 4.38 -7.52
C GLY A 56 26.12 4.36 -6.06
N ARG A 57 26.35 5.46 -5.34
CA ARG A 57 25.82 5.65 -3.98
C ARG A 57 24.29 5.64 -4.04
N SER A 58 23.67 4.63 -3.43
CA SER A 58 22.21 4.54 -3.34
C SER A 58 21.72 5.40 -2.16
N SER A 59 20.98 6.47 -2.45
CA SER A 59 20.39 7.34 -1.43
C SER A 59 18.94 6.94 -1.15
N SER A 60 18.55 6.88 0.12
CA SER A 60 17.13 6.85 0.50
C SER A 60 16.58 8.27 0.49
N GLU A 61 15.33 8.42 0.04
CA GLU A 61 14.69 9.74 -0.14
C GLU A 61 13.42 9.83 0.70
N VAL A 62 13.02 11.06 1.05
CA VAL A 62 11.75 11.34 1.69
C VAL A 62 11.02 12.40 0.87
N TRP A 63 9.83 12.07 0.40
CA TRP A 63 9.04 12.91 -0.49
C TRP A 63 7.77 13.35 0.22
N ALA A 64 7.41 14.63 0.11
CA ALA A 64 6.12 15.13 0.57
C ALA A 64 4.99 14.55 -0.27
N THR A 65 3.88 14.18 0.37
CA THR A 65 2.69 13.64 -0.28
C THR A 65 1.50 14.58 -0.25
N ARG A 66 1.66 15.72 0.45
CA ARG A 66 0.75 16.85 0.49
C ARG A 66 1.55 18.12 0.78
N ASP A 67 0.89 19.27 0.69
CA ASP A 67 1.48 20.52 1.16
C ASP A 67 1.80 20.45 2.66
N ILE A 68 2.97 21.00 3.03
CA ILE A 68 3.48 21.05 4.40
C ILE A 68 3.70 22.52 4.75
N ALA A 69 2.98 23.03 5.75
CA ALA A 69 3.07 24.43 6.14
C ALA A 69 4.41 24.75 6.84
N ARG A 70 4.83 26.02 6.82
CA ARG A 70 6.01 26.45 7.57
C ARG A 70 5.81 26.17 9.07
N GLY A 71 6.74 25.42 9.66
CA GLY A 71 6.70 25.04 11.07
C GLY A 71 5.88 23.78 11.36
N GLU A 72 5.25 23.19 10.35
CA GLU A 72 4.65 21.86 10.47
C GLU A 72 5.75 20.78 10.53
N GLU A 73 5.58 19.81 11.42
CA GLU A 73 6.50 18.70 11.56
C GLU A 73 6.45 17.76 10.34
N ILE A 74 7.62 17.33 9.86
CA ILE A 74 7.73 16.31 8.83
C ILE A 74 7.58 14.94 9.49
N THR A 75 6.69 14.09 8.96
CA THR A 75 6.38 12.78 9.53
C THR A 75 6.30 11.70 8.46
N ILE A 76 6.68 10.47 8.83
CA ILE A 76 6.55 9.26 8.00
C ILE A 76 5.76 8.18 8.77
N SER A 77 5.29 7.14 8.08
CA SER A 77 4.80 5.94 8.78
C SER A 77 5.99 5.04 9.15
N TYR A 78 6.01 4.55 10.39
CA TYR A 78 6.91 3.46 10.80
C TYR A 78 6.25 2.09 10.60
N LEU A 79 4.92 2.10 10.54
CA LEU A 79 4.11 0.90 10.43
C LEU A 79 3.86 0.59 8.96
N HIS A 80 4.05 -0.67 8.60
CA HIS A 80 3.78 -1.19 7.27
C HIS A 80 3.05 -2.55 7.37
N PRO A 81 2.01 -2.78 6.55
CA PRO A 81 1.36 -1.81 5.66
C PRO A 81 0.63 -0.69 6.43
N SER A 82 0.29 0.41 5.74
CA SER A 82 -0.44 1.55 6.34
C SER A 82 -1.92 1.22 6.59
N GLU A 83 -2.47 0.32 5.80
CA GLU A 83 -3.88 -0.07 5.78
C GLU A 83 -4.17 -1.14 6.85
N GLN A 84 -4.08 -0.73 8.10
CA GLN A 84 -4.30 -1.57 9.28
C GLN A 84 -5.33 -0.93 10.21
N SER A 85 -6.01 -1.74 11.01
CA SER A 85 -6.93 -1.24 12.03
C SER A 85 -6.22 -0.40 13.09
N ALA A 86 -6.93 0.51 13.76
CA ALA A 86 -6.38 1.29 14.87
C ALA A 86 -5.79 0.39 15.97
N ALA A 87 -6.47 -0.72 16.29
CA ALA A 87 -6.01 -1.68 17.28
C ALA A 87 -4.71 -2.38 16.86
N CYS A 88 -4.60 -2.78 15.59
CA CYS A 88 -3.38 -3.38 15.05
C CYS A 88 -2.21 -2.40 15.06
N ARG A 89 -2.43 -1.16 14.60
CA ARG A 89 -1.41 -0.09 14.62
C ARG A 89 -0.93 0.20 16.04
N GLN A 90 -1.85 0.32 16.99
CA GLN A 90 -1.54 0.54 18.41
C GLN A 90 -0.66 -0.58 18.98
N ARG A 91 -1.00 -1.84 18.70
CA ARG A 91 -0.25 -3.02 19.14
C ARG A 91 1.16 -3.01 18.55
N GLN A 92 1.28 -2.91 17.23
CA GLN A 92 2.58 -2.94 16.54
C GLN A 92 3.49 -1.80 17.01
N PHE A 93 2.95 -0.58 17.13
CA PHE A 93 3.73 0.57 17.56
C PHE A 93 4.22 0.43 19.01
N LEU A 94 3.36 -0.06 19.91
CA LEU A 94 3.74 -0.31 21.30
C LEU A 94 4.83 -1.39 21.41
N GLU A 95 4.72 -2.47 20.63
CA GLU A 95 5.72 -3.55 20.61
C GLU A 95 7.07 -3.07 20.06
N GLN A 96 7.07 -2.22 19.02
CA GLN A 96 8.30 -1.77 18.35
C GLN A 96 8.96 -0.55 19.01
N HIS A 97 8.16 0.36 19.58
CA HIS A 97 8.63 1.67 20.06
C HIS A 97 8.41 1.88 21.56
N LEU A 98 7.82 0.91 22.27
CA LEU A 98 7.60 0.92 23.72
C LEU A 98 6.77 2.12 24.21
N GLN A 99 5.98 2.72 23.32
CA GLN A 99 5.09 3.83 23.60
C GLN A 99 3.75 3.60 22.91
N PRO A 100 2.63 4.02 23.51
CA PRO A 100 1.33 3.95 22.84
C PRO A 100 1.20 5.03 21.76
N LEU A 101 0.38 4.77 20.74
CA LEU A 101 -0.06 5.83 19.83
C LEU A 101 -1.09 6.74 20.54
N GLY A 102 -1.25 7.94 20.00
CA GLY A 102 -2.41 8.78 20.29
C GLY A 102 -3.69 8.25 19.60
N PRO A 103 -4.80 9.00 19.71
CA PRO A 103 -6.03 8.70 19.00
C PRO A 103 -5.80 8.58 17.49
N SER A 104 -6.59 7.75 16.82
CA SER A 104 -6.50 7.57 15.38
C SER A 104 -6.74 8.88 14.63
N PRO A 105 -5.85 9.28 13.69
CA PRO A 105 -6.02 10.49 12.89
C PRO A 105 -6.87 10.26 11.63
N HIS A 106 -7.36 9.03 11.41
CA HIS A 106 -8.15 8.70 10.23
C HIS A 106 -9.62 9.12 10.40
N PRO A 107 -10.31 9.45 9.30
CA PRO A 107 -11.77 9.61 9.33
C PRO A 107 -12.44 8.33 9.89
N PRO A 108 -13.51 8.46 10.68
CA PRO A 108 -14.20 7.30 11.27
C PRO A 108 -14.63 6.26 10.24
N GLU A 109 -15.02 6.69 9.04
CA GLU A 109 -15.41 5.85 7.90
C GLU A 109 -14.32 4.83 7.49
N LEU A 110 -13.05 5.16 7.71
CA LEU A 110 -11.92 4.29 7.41
C LEU A 110 -11.71 3.21 8.49
N GLU A 111 -12.37 3.32 9.63
CA GLU A 111 -12.22 2.44 10.79
C GLU A 111 -13.56 1.87 11.26
N GLU A 112 -14.63 2.14 10.51
CA GLU A 112 -15.97 1.70 10.80
C GLU A 112 -16.12 0.19 10.57
N LEU A 113 -16.68 -0.49 11.56
CA LEU A 113 -17.14 -1.87 11.48
C LEU A 113 -18.63 -1.93 11.16
N LEU A 114 -19.06 -3.00 10.48
CA LEU A 114 -20.48 -3.25 10.28
C LEU A 114 -21.18 -3.54 11.61
N PRO A 115 -22.49 -3.22 11.72
CA PRO A 115 -23.25 -3.51 12.93
C PRO A 115 -23.19 -5.00 13.29
N GLY A 116 -22.78 -5.31 14.52
CA GLY A 116 -22.67 -6.67 15.03
C GLY A 116 -21.37 -7.40 14.68
N ALA A 117 -20.45 -6.76 13.94
CA ALA A 117 -19.12 -7.32 13.69
C ALA A 117 -18.27 -7.37 14.98
N ASP A 118 -17.49 -8.44 15.14
CA ASP A 118 -16.57 -8.61 16.27
C ASP A 118 -15.17 -8.08 15.91
N PRO A 119 -14.62 -7.11 16.67
CA PRO A 119 -13.22 -6.69 16.52
C PRO A 119 -12.20 -7.84 16.63
N GLY A 120 -12.53 -8.92 17.33
CA GLY A 120 -11.71 -10.14 17.40
C GLY A 120 -11.57 -10.83 16.05
N GLU A 121 -12.62 -10.89 15.24
CA GLU A 121 -12.58 -11.44 13.88
C GLU A 121 -11.70 -10.56 12.97
N LEU A 122 -11.81 -9.23 13.08
CA LEU A 122 -10.95 -8.32 12.32
C LEU A 122 -9.47 -8.57 12.61
N ARG A 123 -9.12 -8.76 13.88
CA ARG A 123 -7.75 -9.08 14.30
C ARG A 123 -7.27 -10.38 13.66
N LEU A 124 -8.07 -11.45 13.71
CA LEU A 124 -7.71 -12.74 13.12
C LEU A 124 -7.53 -12.63 11.60
N LEU A 125 -8.37 -11.81 10.94
CA LEU A 125 -8.21 -11.50 9.52
C LEU A 125 -6.87 -10.79 9.25
N GLU A 126 -6.52 -9.75 10.01
CA GLU A 126 -5.23 -9.06 9.85
C GLU A 126 -4.03 -10.00 10.07
N ASP A 127 -4.06 -10.83 11.12
CA ASP A 127 -2.99 -11.79 11.41
C ASP A 127 -2.82 -12.80 10.25
N ARG A 128 -3.90 -13.20 9.56
CA ARG A 128 -3.81 -14.03 8.35
C ARG A 128 -3.29 -13.27 7.13
N LEU A 129 -3.68 -12.00 6.96
CA LEU A 129 -3.17 -11.16 5.87
C LEU A 129 -1.67 -10.94 6.01
N ASP A 130 -1.16 -10.79 7.24
CA ASP A 130 0.29 -10.72 7.51
C ASP A 130 0.98 -12.01 7.05
N GLY A 131 0.40 -13.19 7.35
CA GLY A 131 0.90 -14.48 6.87
C GLY A 131 0.95 -14.61 5.33
N LEU A 132 0.01 -13.98 4.61
CA LEU A 132 -0.02 -13.96 3.14
C LEU A 132 0.96 -12.97 2.50
N THR A 133 1.56 -12.06 3.29
CA THR A 133 2.61 -11.15 2.81
C THR A 133 4.03 -11.72 2.94
N ALA A 134 4.20 -12.83 3.66
CA ALA A 134 5.50 -13.47 3.82
C ALA A 134 6.01 -14.03 2.48
N THR A 135 7.13 -13.51 1.99
CA THR A 135 7.80 -13.96 0.78
C THR A 135 8.92 -14.95 1.15
N GLY A 136 9.05 -16.04 0.41
CA GLY A 136 10.01 -17.11 0.70
C GLY A 136 10.04 -18.19 -0.38
N PRO A 137 10.96 -19.17 -0.28
CA PRO A 137 11.04 -20.30 -1.21
C PRO A 137 9.77 -21.17 -1.21
N ASP A 138 8.97 -21.10 -0.15
CA ASP A 138 7.68 -21.79 0.00
C ASP A 138 6.48 -20.89 -0.36
N GLU A 139 6.69 -19.80 -1.13
CA GLU A 139 5.60 -18.89 -1.51
C GLU A 139 4.53 -19.65 -2.31
N PRO A 140 3.24 -19.55 -1.91
CA PRO A 140 2.17 -20.21 -2.63
C PRO A 140 2.10 -19.71 -4.08
N GLY A 141 1.81 -20.61 -5.02
CA GLY A 141 1.57 -20.23 -6.40
C GLY A 141 0.48 -19.16 -6.52
N CYS A 142 0.53 -18.36 -7.58
CA CYS A 142 -0.35 -17.20 -7.79
C CYS A 142 -1.83 -17.53 -7.57
N ASP A 143 -2.29 -18.69 -8.05
CA ASP A 143 -3.70 -19.12 -7.92
C ASP A 143 -4.10 -19.40 -6.48
N VAL A 144 -3.23 -20.04 -5.69
CA VAL A 144 -3.48 -20.34 -4.27
C VAL A 144 -3.56 -19.05 -3.47
N ARG A 145 -2.64 -18.11 -3.73
CA ARG A 145 -2.62 -16.80 -3.10
C ARG A 145 -3.88 -15.99 -3.44
N LEU A 146 -4.27 -15.96 -4.72
CA LEU A 146 -5.51 -15.31 -5.15
C LEU A 146 -6.75 -15.92 -4.49
N GLY A 147 -6.84 -17.24 -4.40
CA GLY A 147 -7.94 -17.93 -3.72
C GLY A 147 -8.05 -17.56 -2.24
N ALA A 148 -6.92 -17.56 -1.52
CA ALA A 148 -6.87 -17.17 -0.11
C ALA A 148 -7.28 -15.69 0.09
N LEU A 149 -6.85 -14.80 -0.79
CA LEU A 149 -7.20 -13.38 -0.74
C LEU A 149 -8.68 -13.13 -1.07
N ARG A 150 -9.30 -13.90 -1.98
CA ARG A 150 -10.74 -13.81 -2.24
C ARG A 150 -11.55 -14.23 -1.01
N ALA A 151 -11.16 -15.31 -0.33
CA ALA A 151 -11.79 -15.71 0.92
C ALA A 151 -11.62 -14.62 2.01
N ALA A 152 -10.45 -13.98 2.07
CA ALA A 152 -10.22 -12.86 2.98
C ALA A 152 -11.09 -11.63 2.64
N LEU A 153 -11.38 -11.38 1.35
CA LEU A 153 -12.29 -10.33 0.92
C LEU A 153 -13.73 -10.59 1.39
N ASP A 154 -14.23 -11.81 1.20
CA ASP A 154 -15.58 -12.19 1.63
C ASP A 154 -15.75 -12.05 3.15
N GLU A 155 -14.69 -12.30 3.93
CA GLU A 155 -14.69 -12.06 5.36
C GLU A 155 -14.59 -10.58 5.71
N ALA A 156 -13.68 -9.85 5.07
CA ALA A 156 -13.55 -8.41 5.27
C ALA A 156 -14.88 -7.69 5.00
N GLN A 157 -15.61 -8.05 3.95
CA GLN A 157 -16.91 -7.47 3.60
C GLN A 157 -18.03 -7.76 4.61
N ARG A 158 -17.88 -8.79 5.46
CA ARG A 158 -18.83 -9.09 6.55
C ARG A 158 -18.51 -8.35 7.85
N ILE A 159 -17.29 -7.85 7.99
CA ILE A 159 -16.78 -7.23 9.23
C ILE A 159 -16.68 -5.71 9.06
N CYS A 160 -16.12 -5.27 7.94
CA CYS A 160 -15.67 -3.91 7.71
C CYS A 160 -16.72 -3.06 6.99
N GLY A 161 -16.80 -1.79 7.35
CA GLY A 161 -17.47 -0.78 6.53
C GLY A 161 -16.86 -0.69 5.13
N PRO A 162 -17.59 -0.14 4.15
CA PRO A 162 -17.20 -0.17 2.73
C PRO A 162 -15.91 0.60 2.40
N ARG A 163 -15.44 1.46 3.30
CA ARG A 163 -14.20 2.25 3.17
C ARG A 163 -13.15 1.91 4.22
N HIS A 164 -13.32 0.79 4.93
CA HIS A 164 -12.39 0.42 5.99
C HIS A 164 -10.97 0.15 5.46
N LEU A 165 -9.95 0.53 6.24
CA LEU A 165 -8.54 0.34 5.88
C LEU A 165 -8.21 -1.12 5.56
N VAL A 166 -8.65 -2.06 6.38
CA VAL A 166 -8.38 -3.50 6.15
C VAL A 166 -9.02 -3.98 4.84
N LEU A 167 -10.18 -3.45 4.45
CA LEU A 167 -10.79 -3.78 3.15
C LEU A 167 -9.95 -3.23 1.99
N ALA A 168 -9.41 -2.01 2.11
CA ALA A 168 -8.45 -1.46 1.15
C ALA A 168 -7.16 -2.30 1.08
N ARG A 169 -6.65 -2.78 2.21
CA ARG A 169 -5.50 -3.70 2.26
C ARG A 169 -5.74 -4.95 1.43
N VAL A 170 -6.92 -5.58 1.60
CA VAL A 170 -7.29 -6.78 0.85
C VAL A 170 -7.39 -6.48 -0.66
N HIS A 171 -8.05 -5.38 -1.05
CA HIS A 171 -8.11 -4.99 -2.46
C HIS A 171 -6.73 -4.75 -3.07
N ARG A 172 -5.82 -4.09 -2.35
CA ARG A 172 -4.44 -3.90 -2.82
C ARG A 172 -3.71 -5.23 -3.00
N MET A 173 -3.81 -6.15 -2.03
CA MET A 173 -3.17 -7.46 -2.14
C MET A 173 -3.75 -8.29 -3.30
N LEU A 174 -5.07 -8.23 -3.52
CA LEU A 174 -5.74 -8.88 -4.66
C LEU A 174 -5.28 -8.30 -6.00
N LYS A 175 -5.20 -6.97 -6.09
CA LYS A 175 -4.67 -6.24 -7.25
C LYS A 175 -3.25 -6.70 -7.59
N GLU A 176 -2.34 -6.68 -6.62
CA GLU A 176 -0.94 -7.11 -6.80
C GLU A 176 -0.85 -8.57 -7.27
N ALA A 177 -1.60 -9.47 -6.61
CA ALA A 177 -1.63 -10.88 -6.97
C ALA A 177 -2.19 -11.11 -8.39
N ALA A 178 -3.21 -10.34 -8.79
CA ALA A 178 -3.80 -10.43 -10.12
C ALA A 178 -2.86 -9.94 -11.22
N LEU A 179 -2.18 -8.82 -10.99
CA LEU A 179 -1.17 -8.30 -11.93
C LEU A 179 -0.02 -9.30 -12.11
N SER A 180 0.43 -9.93 -11.02
CA SER A 180 1.42 -11.02 -11.08
C SER A 180 0.89 -12.21 -11.89
N ALA A 181 -0.33 -12.67 -11.64
CA ALA A 181 -0.93 -13.80 -12.35
C ALA A 181 -1.13 -13.51 -13.85
N LEU A 182 -1.55 -12.29 -14.21
CA LEU A 182 -1.66 -11.84 -15.61
C LEU A 182 -0.29 -11.83 -16.30
N SER A 183 0.74 -11.35 -15.60
CA SER A 183 2.11 -11.30 -16.13
C SER A 183 2.70 -12.70 -16.36
N CYS A 184 2.34 -13.68 -15.55
CA CYS A 184 2.76 -15.08 -15.68
C CYS A 184 1.87 -15.90 -16.65
N GLY A 185 0.77 -15.35 -17.17
CA GLY A 185 -0.20 -16.07 -18.00
C GLY A 185 -0.95 -17.18 -17.24
N ALA A 186 -1.06 -17.08 -15.92
CA ALA A 186 -1.59 -18.13 -15.04
C ALA A 186 -3.13 -18.21 -15.02
N ALA A 187 -3.84 -17.16 -15.46
CA ALA A 187 -5.30 -17.06 -15.37
C ALA A 187 -5.95 -16.55 -16.67
N PRO A 188 -7.23 -16.86 -16.92
CA PRO A 188 -7.98 -16.28 -18.03
C PRO A 188 -7.98 -14.75 -17.92
N ALA A 189 -7.36 -14.07 -18.89
CA ALA A 189 -7.11 -12.64 -18.81
C ALA A 189 -8.41 -11.81 -18.70
N GLY A 190 -9.53 -12.29 -19.25
CA GLY A 190 -10.81 -11.57 -19.25
C GLY A 190 -11.43 -11.42 -17.86
N ASP A 191 -11.72 -12.54 -17.18
CA ASP A 191 -12.38 -12.53 -15.87
C ASP A 191 -11.48 -11.91 -14.80
N LEU A 192 -10.17 -12.21 -14.84
CA LEU A 192 -9.23 -11.62 -13.91
C LEU A 192 -9.08 -10.10 -14.12
N ALA A 193 -9.15 -9.61 -15.37
CA ALA A 193 -9.16 -8.17 -15.63
C ALA A 193 -10.44 -7.49 -15.13
N LEU A 194 -11.60 -8.15 -15.21
CA LEU A 194 -12.86 -7.64 -14.62
C LEU A 194 -12.73 -7.51 -13.11
N ASP A 195 -12.20 -8.53 -12.44
CA ASP A 195 -11.99 -8.49 -10.99
C ASP A 195 -10.96 -7.43 -10.59
N LEU A 196 -9.84 -7.34 -11.31
CA LEU A 196 -8.83 -6.29 -11.14
C LEU A 196 -9.45 -4.90 -11.23
N ALA A 197 -10.26 -4.63 -12.26
CA ALA A 197 -10.94 -3.34 -12.41
C ALA A 197 -11.86 -3.04 -11.22
N GLY A 198 -12.56 -4.05 -10.70
CA GLY A 198 -13.41 -3.90 -9.51
C GLY A 198 -12.61 -3.58 -8.25
N TRP A 199 -11.55 -4.33 -7.97
CA TRP A 199 -10.71 -4.11 -6.79
C TRP A 199 -9.98 -2.76 -6.84
N CYS A 200 -9.44 -2.36 -8.00
CA CYS A 200 -8.84 -1.04 -8.14
C CYS A 200 -9.87 0.08 -7.95
N HIS A 201 -11.10 -0.09 -8.43
CA HIS A 201 -12.16 0.92 -8.24
C HIS A 201 -12.48 1.15 -6.76
N GLU A 202 -12.66 0.06 -5.99
CA GLU A 202 -12.95 0.15 -4.56
C GLU A 202 -11.74 0.63 -3.74
N LEU A 203 -10.53 0.20 -4.13
CA LEU A 203 -9.28 0.65 -3.51
C LEU A 203 -9.09 2.15 -3.69
N LEU A 204 -9.26 2.66 -4.91
CA LEU A 204 -9.04 4.07 -5.25
C LEU A 204 -9.89 5.02 -4.40
N ALA A 205 -11.17 4.70 -4.23
CA ALA A 205 -12.09 5.49 -3.41
C ALA A 205 -11.62 5.58 -1.95
N THR A 206 -11.03 4.51 -1.42
CA THR A 206 -10.53 4.48 -0.04
C THR A 206 -9.17 5.17 0.09
N GLN A 207 -8.26 4.99 -0.88
CA GLN A 207 -6.95 5.65 -0.89
C GLN A 207 -7.05 7.17 -0.99
N GLU A 208 -8.01 7.70 -1.74
CA GLU A 208 -8.23 9.15 -1.83
C GLU A 208 -8.60 9.77 -0.47
N LEU A 209 -9.38 9.06 0.35
CA LEU A 209 -9.73 9.48 1.71
C LEU A 209 -8.54 9.36 2.67
N LEU A 210 -7.76 8.29 2.53
CA LEU A 210 -6.61 7.99 3.38
C LEU A 210 -5.44 8.95 3.13
N HIS A 211 -5.01 9.03 1.88
CA HIS A 211 -3.76 9.70 1.50
C HIS A 211 -3.97 11.08 0.85
N GLY A 212 -5.13 11.32 0.26
CA GLY A 212 -5.38 12.47 -0.60
C GLY A 212 -5.12 12.18 -2.08
N ALA A 213 -5.61 13.06 -2.94
CA ALA A 213 -5.74 12.81 -4.39
C ALA A 213 -4.42 12.76 -5.18
N CYS A 214 -3.29 13.19 -4.61
CA CYS A 214 -1.99 13.30 -5.28
C CYS A 214 -0.94 12.33 -4.72
N HIS A 215 -1.35 11.33 -3.95
CA HIS A 215 -0.43 10.33 -3.40
C HIS A 215 0.06 9.36 -4.50
N PRO A 216 1.31 8.87 -4.47
CA PRO A 216 1.80 7.92 -5.47
C PRO A 216 0.94 6.66 -5.61
N ASP A 217 0.51 6.07 -4.50
CA ASP A 217 -0.36 4.87 -4.49
C ASP A 217 -1.71 5.09 -5.20
N VAL A 218 -2.24 6.33 -5.13
CA VAL A 218 -3.44 6.75 -5.89
C VAL A 218 -3.11 6.81 -7.38
N GLY A 219 -1.93 7.33 -7.73
CA GLY A 219 -1.44 7.39 -9.11
C GLY A 219 -1.24 6.00 -9.72
N GLU A 220 -0.62 5.09 -9.00
CA GLU A 220 -0.42 3.69 -9.41
C GLU A 220 -1.76 2.99 -9.66
N THR A 221 -2.68 3.06 -8.69
CA THR A 221 -4.01 2.45 -8.81
C THR A 221 -4.83 3.06 -9.97
N CYS A 222 -4.67 4.37 -10.23
CA CYS A 222 -5.26 5.02 -11.40
C CYS A 222 -4.73 4.44 -12.72
N THR A 223 -3.42 4.23 -12.83
CA THR A 223 -2.78 3.65 -14.01
C THR A 223 -3.25 2.22 -14.24
N GLU A 224 -3.21 1.36 -13.21
CA GLU A 224 -3.62 -0.04 -13.33
C GLU A 224 -5.11 -0.18 -13.67
N LEU A 225 -5.98 0.66 -13.09
CA LEU A 225 -7.40 0.69 -13.44
C LEU A 225 -7.62 1.16 -14.89
N SER A 226 -6.88 2.18 -15.32
CA SER A 226 -6.92 2.65 -16.71
C SER A 226 -6.54 1.52 -17.68
N ASP A 227 -5.48 0.79 -17.40
CA ASP A 227 -4.97 -0.28 -18.26
C ASP A 227 -5.96 -1.47 -18.28
N ALA A 228 -6.54 -1.83 -17.14
CA ALA A 228 -7.59 -2.84 -17.07
C ALA A 228 -8.82 -2.45 -17.90
N LEU A 229 -9.25 -1.19 -17.84
CA LEU A 229 -10.37 -0.68 -18.64
C LEU A 229 -10.05 -0.67 -20.14
N ASP A 230 -8.84 -0.27 -20.53
CA ASP A 230 -8.39 -0.26 -21.93
C ASP A 230 -8.40 -1.68 -22.53
N PHE A 231 -7.87 -2.65 -21.78
CA PHE A 231 -7.93 -4.06 -22.13
C PHE A 231 -9.37 -4.55 -22.27
N LEU A 232 -10.22 -4.30 -21.27
CA LEU A 232 -11.62 -4.79 -21.25
C LEU A 232 -12.48 -4.15 -22.35
N LEU A 233 -12.26 -2.89 -22.69
CA LEU A 233 -12.92 -2.21 -23.81
C LEU A 233 -12.62 -2.90 -25.15
N SER A 234 -11.42 -3.44 -25.30
CA SER A 234 -10.96 -4.12 -26.50
C SER A 234 -11.36 -5.60 -26.51
N ALA A 235 -11.17 -6.31 -25.39
CA ALA A 235 -11.31 -7.75 -25.32
C ALA A 235 -12.73 -8.23 -24.93
N SER A 236 -13.43 -7.51 -24.05
CA SER A 236 -14.70 -7.98 -23.46
C SER A 236 -15.65 -6.84 -23.02
N PRO A 237 -16.02 -5.90 -23.91
CA PRO A 237 -16.79 -4.71 -23.54
C PRO A 237 -18.18 -5.04 -22.99
N LYS A 238 -18.84 -6.09 -23.51
CA LYS A 238 -20.15 -6.51 -23.00
C LYS A 238 -20.10 -6.95 -21.54
N ALA A 239 -19.06 -7.69 -21.16
CA ALA A 239 -18.88 -8.16 -19.78
C ALA A 239 -18.56 -6.99 -18.83
N LEU A 240 -17.70 -6.05 -19.28
CA LEU A 240 -17.42 -4.80 -18.55
C LEU A 240 -18.71 -4.03 -18.26
N PHE A 241 -19.53 -3.78 -19.28
CA PHE A 241 -20.75 -2.98 -19.13
C PHE A 241 -21.80 -3.67 -18.26
N ALA A 242 -21.85 -5.00 -18.29
CA ALA A 242 -22.74 -5.79 -17.44
C ALA A 242 -22.29 -5.76 -15.97
N ARG A 243 -20.97 -5.82 -15.71
CA ARG A 243 -20.42 -5.85 -14.35
C ARG A 243 -20.43 -4.49 -13.65
N PHE A 244 -20.22 -3.41 -14.40
CA PHE A 244 -20.01 -2.07 -13.86
C PHE A 244 -21.04 -1.07 -14.41
N PRO A 245 -22.16 -0.81 -13.69
CA PRO A 245 -23.21 0.12 -14.12
C PRO A 245 -22.71 1.56 -14.37
N GLN A 246 -21.69 2.00 -13.63
CA GLN A 246 -21.05 3.31 -13.83
C GLN A 246 -20.34 3.41 -15.20
N TRP A 247 -19.95 2.27 -15.77
CA TRP A 247 -19.29 2.15 -17.07
C TRP A 247 -20.16 1.40 -18.08
N SER A 248 -21.49 1.57 -18.00
CA SER A 248 -22.50 0.82 -18.78
C SER A 248 -22.44 0.96 -20.30
N SER A 249 -21.49 1.72 -20.87
CA SER A 249 -21.34 1.91 -22.31
C SER A 249 -19.91 2.26 -22.67
N PHE A 250 -19.54 2.04 -23.93
CA PHE A 250 -18.21 2.37 -24.45
C PHE A 250 -17.84 3.83 -24.18
N SER A 251 -18.76 4.77 -24.42
CA SER A 251 -18.52 6.19 -24.17
C SER A 251 -18.23 6.50 -22.70
N LYS A 252 -18.98 5.91 -21.77
CA LYS A 252 -18.75 6.11 -20.32
C LYS A 252 -17.44 5.49 -19.86
N ALA A 253 -17.19 4.24 -20.24
CA ALA A 253 -15.99 3.49 -19.88
C ALA A 253 -14.72 4.15 -20.46
N SER A 254 -14.72 4.52 -21.74
CA SER A 254 -13.59 5.20 -22.40
C SER A 254 -13.31 6.58 -21.78
N LYS A 255 -14.35 7.34 -21.41
CA LYS A 255 -14.17 8.61 -20.70
C LYS A 255 -13.54 8.42 -19.32
N ALA A 256 -13.96 7.39 -18.58
CA ALA A 256 -13.38 7.05 -17.28
C ALA A 256 -11.91 6.62 -17.42
N GLN A 257 -11.61 5.74 -18.38
CA GLN A 257 -10.25 5.30 -18.69
C GLN A 257 -9.34 6.49 -19.03
N PHE A 258 -9.78 7.40 -19.90
CA PHE A 258 -9.00 8.59 -20.24
C PHE A 258 -8.74 9.50 -19.04
N PHE A 259 -9.75 9.70 -18.18
CA PHE A 259 -9.61 10.49 -16.96
C PHE A 259 -8.58 9.87 -16.00
N LEU A 260 -8.68 8.56 -15.75
CA LEU A 260 -7.77 7.81 -14.89
C LEU A 260 -6.34 7.86 -15.42
N LYS A 261 -6.15 7.63 -16.72
CA LYS A 261 -4.85 7.74 -17.39
C LYS A 261 -4.22 9.12 -17.20
N LYS A 262 -5.00 10.18 -17.42
CA LYS A 262 -4.51 11.56 -17.24
C LYS A 262 -4.17 11.85 -15.78
N LYS A 263 -4.98 11.36 -14.84
CA LYS A 263 -4.76 11.53 -13.39
C LYS A 263 -3.49 10.81 -12.94
N GLY A 264 -3.33 9.53 -13.29
CA GLY A 264 -2.13 8.75 -12.98
C GLY A 264 -0.86 9.42 -13.50
N ALA A 265 -0.85 9.82 -14.79
CA ALA A 265 0.29 10.52 -15.39
C ALA A 265 0.58 11.88 -14.73
N SER A 266 -0.45 12.61 -14.31
CA SER A 266 -0.26 13.89 -13.60
C SER A 266 0.38 13.69 -12.24
N ILE A 267 0.00 12.64 -11.50
CA ILE A 267 0.57 12.31 -10.19
C ILE A 267 2.01 11.84 -10.38
N GLU A 268 2.25 10.92 -11.31
CA GLU A 268 3.61 10.44 -11.64
C GLU A 268 4.55 11.60 -11.99
N ALA A 269 4.09 12.59 -12.77
CA ALA A 269 4.88 13.75 -13.13
C ALA A 269 5.34 14.59 -11.92
N LEU A 270 4.53 14.70 -10.86
CA LEU A 270 4.93 15.41 -9.62
C LEU A 270 6.18 14.78 -9.00
N TYR A 271 6.29 13.47 -9.10
CA TYR A 271 7.31 12.66 -8.45
C TYR A 271 8.50 12.34 -9.38
N ALA A 272 8.27 12.27 -10.69
CA ALA A 272 9.33 12.15 -11.69
C ALA A 272 10.16 13.43 -11.82
N ALA A 273 9.53 14.61 -11.67
CA ALA A 273 10.22 15.90 -11.72
C ALA A 273 11.27 16.08 -10.60
N VAL A 274 11.13 15.34 -9.49
CA VAL A 274 12.10 15.31 -8.39
C VAL A 274 13.31 14.44 -8.75
N ALA A 275 13.10 13.36 -9.51
CA ALA A 275 14.15 12.41 -9.89
C ALA A 275 15.14 12.99 -10.94
N HIS A 276 14.70 13.93 -11.80
CA HIS A 276 15.52 14.50 -12.88
C HIS A 276 16.28 15.79 -12.51
N LYS A 277 16.15 16.28 -11.27
CA LYS A 277 16.85 17.48 -10.77
C LYS A 277 18.17 17.18 -10.03
N LYS A 278 18.70 15.96 -10.15
CA LYS A 278 19.98 15.56 -9.55
C LYS A 278 21.03 15.30 -10.62
#